data_AF-A0A401HP83-F1
#
_entry.id   AF-A0A401HP83-F1
#
_cell.length_a   1.000
_cell.length_b   1.000
_cell.length_c   1.000
_cell.angle_alpha   90.00
_cell.angle_beta   90.00
_cell.angle_gamma   90.00
#
_symmetry.space_group_name_H-M   'P 1'
#
loop_
_entity.id
_entity.type
_entity.pdbx_description
1 polymer ?
#
loop_
_entity_poly.entity_id
_entity_poly.type
_entity_poly.pdbx_seq_one_letter_code
_entity_poly.pdbx_strand_id
1 'polypeptide(L)'
;MVSLSASTPETHEKITGSKTFEKVLENIKLASKYIYTIVRCVYIPGFNREELIELSEILSRESEVKEIMVHHLIVHNENKNVLESIYDIKSVGKVKDLLLLVDEMGKKAPDIKVTIKGCLLVNLRGIDGYLLNSITLDCFSEVPVIKRKYHPFF
;
A
#
# COMPACT_ATOMS: atom_id res chain seq x y z
N MET A 1 2.38 12.27 -3.53
CA MET A 1 2.09 10.84 -3.26
C MET A 1 0.57 10.68 -3.25
N VAL A 2 0.04 9.72 -4.00
CA VAL A 2 -1.40 9.43 -4.09
C VAL A 2 -1.62 7.96 -3.69
N SER A 3 -2.70 7.64 -2.98
CA SER A 3 -2.97 6.25 -2.59
C SER A 3 -3.94 5.58 -3.57
N LEU A 4 -3.60 4.39 -4.02
CA LEU A 4 -4.46 3.51 -4.80
C LEU A 4 -4.04 2.08 -4.49
N SER A 5 -4.97 1.21 -4.07
CA SER A 5 -4.66 -0.14 -3.57
C SER A 5 -5.50 -1.23 -4.23
N ALA A 6 -6.04 -0.93 -5.42
CA ALA A 6 -6.90 -1.79 -6.22
C ALA A 6 -6.62 -1.54 -7.71
N SER A 7 -6.84 -2.56 -8.54
CA SER A 7 -6.80 -2.44 -10.02
C SER A 7 -8.19 -2.22 -10.63
N THR A 8 -9.25 -2.40 -9.84
CA THR A 8 -10.65 -2.34 -10.31
C THR A 8 -11.51 -1.35 -9.51
N PRO A 9 -12.55 -0.76 -10.12
CA PRO A 9 -13.52 0.08 -9.40
C PRO A 9 -14.21 -0.65 -8.25
N GLU A 10 -14.57 -1.92 -8.43
CA GLU A 10 -15.30 -2.72 -7.45
C GLU A 10 -14.47 -2.94 -6.19
N THR A 11 -13.19 -3.29 -6.34
CA THR A 11 -12.31 -3.50 -5.19
C THR A 11 -11.92 -2.18 -4.54
N HIS A 12 -11.75 -1.11 -5.32
CA HIS A 12 -11.56 0.23 -4.77
C HIS A 12 -12.73 0.66 -3.89
N GLU A 13 -13.97 0.43 -4.34
CA GLU A 13 -15.17 0.72 -3.55
C GLU A 13 -15.23 -0.13 -2.29
N LYS A 14 -14.88 -1.43 -2.35
CA LYS A 14 -14.81 -2.30 -1.16
C LYS A 14 -13.79 -1.81 -0.13
N ILE A 15 -12.62 -1.33 -0.56
CA ILE A 15 -11.56 -0.86 0.34
C ILE A 15 -11.90 0.52 0.92
N THR A 16 -12.41 1.43 0.10
CA THR A 16 -12.53 2.85 0.46
C THR A 16 -13.94 3.30 0.84
N GLY A 17 -14.96 2.50 0.51
CA GLY A 17 -16.37 2.88 0.60
C GLY A 17 -16.78 3.96 -0.42
N SER A 18 -15.98 4.17 -1.48
CA SER A 18 -16.17 5.29 -2.41
C SER A 18 -15.99 4.89 -3.87
N LYS A 19 -16.91 5.32 -4.74
CA LYS A 19 -16.85 5.15 -6.21
C LYS A 19 -16.00 6.24 -6.87
N THR A 20 -14.71 6.25 -6.55
CA THR A 20 -13.77 7.30 -7.00
C THR A 20 -12.56 6.78 -7.77
N PHE A 21 -12.57 5.50 -8.15
CA PHE A 21 -11.43 4.81 -8.77
C PHE A 21 -10.92 5.53 -10.02
N GLU A 22 -11.79 5.81 -10.99
CA GLU A 22 -11.46 6.41 -12.27
C GLU A 22 -10.86 7.80 -12.07
N LYS A 23 -11.46 8.59 -11.18
CA LYS A 23 -10.98 9.93 -10.83
C LYS A 23 -9.60 9.88 -10.18
N VAL A 24 -9.35 8.91 -9.30
CA VAL A 24 -8.03 8.75 -8.67
C VAL A 24 -6.99 8.36 -9.72
N LEU A 25 -7.30 7.38 -10.56
CA LEU A 25 -6.41 6.90 -11.62
C LEU A 25 -6.09 8.01 -12.63
N GLU A 26 -7.09 8.76 -13.08
CA GLU A 26 -6.89 9.90 -14.00
C GLU A 26 -6.00 10.97 -13.37
N ASN A 27 -6.21 11.30 -12.10
CA ASN A 27 -5.36 12.26 -11.40
C ASN A 27 -3.91 11.77 -11.25
N ILE A 28 -3.69 10.46 -11.03
CA ILE A 28 -2.34 9.87 -11.01
C ILE A 28 -1.69 10.04 -12.39
N LYS A 29 -2.39 9.69 -13.47
CA LYS A 29 -1.89 9.83 -14.84
C LYS A 29 -1.54 11.28 -15.14
N LEU A 30 -2.42 12.21 -14.81
CA LEU A 30 -2.20 13.65 -15.03
C LEU A 30 -1.01 14.15 -14.21
N ALA A 31 -0.95 13.86 -12.91
CA ALA A 31 0.12 14.29 -12.03
C ALA A 31 1.48 13.76 -12.49
N SER A 32 1.55 12.49 -12.88
CA SER A 32 2.80 11.83 -13.27
C SER A 32 3.52 12.47 -14.46
N LYS A 33 2.79 13.16 -15.35
CA LYS A 33 3.35 13.90 -16.49
C LYS A 33 4.11 15.16 -16.08
N TYR A 34 3.75 15.77 -14.95
CA TYR A 34 4.24 17.10 -14.57
C TYR A 34 5.08 17.08 -13.29
N ILE A 35 4.86 16.10 -12.41
CA ILE A 35 5.53 16.03 -11.10
C ILE A 35 5.98 14.60 -10.80
N TYR A 36 7.05 14.50 -9.99
CA TYR A 36 7.53 13.22 -9.47
C TYR A 36 6.44 12.54 -8.63
N THR A 37 5.74 11.60 -9.26
CA THR A 37 4.54 10.98 -8.69
C THR A 37 4.88 9.63 -8.12
N ILE A 38 4.47 9.44 -6.86
CA ILE A 38 4.60 8.20 -6.09
C ILE A 38 3.19 7.68 -5.82
N VAL A 39 2.91 6.44 -6.18
CA VAL A 39 1.67 5.75 -5.81
C VAL A 39 1.93 4.91 -4.57
N ARG A 40 1.11 5.11 -3.54
CA ARG A 40 1.17 4.32 -2.30
C ARG A 40 0.09 3.26 -2.33
N CYS A 41 0.49 2.01 -2.15
CA CYS A 41 -0.39 0.86 -2.09
C CYS A 41 -0.40 0.26 -0.68
N VAL A 42 -1.54 -0.21 -0.21
CA VAL A 42 -1.65 -1.01 1.01
C VAL A 42 -1.90 -2.46 0.62
N TYR A 43 -1.00 -3.34 1.04
CA TYR A 43 -1.16 -4.77 0.86
C TYR A 43 -2.05 -5.35 1.97
N ILE A 44 -3.12 -6.01 1.55
CA ILE A 44 -4.09 -6.71 2.39
C ILE A 44 -3.92 -8.22 2.09
N PRO A 45 -3.34 -8.99 3.03
CA PRO A 45 -3.15 -10.43 2.85
C PRO A 45 -4.43 -11.16 2.49
N GLY A 46 -4.33 -12.07 1.51
CA GLY A 46 -5.46 -12.86 1.02
C GLY A 46 -6.50 -12.09 0.21
N PHE A 47 -6.30 -10.80 -0.07
CA PHE A 47 -7.31 -9.98 -0.73
C PHE A 47 -6.85 -9.34 -2.03
N ASN A 48 -5.86 -8.43 -2.01
CA ASN A 48 -5.52 -7.60 -3.17
C ASN A 48 -4.14 -7.88 -3.76
N ARG A 49 -3.56 -9.07 -3.53
CA ARG A 49 -2.22 -9.41 -4.02
C ARG A 49 -2.11 -9.27 -5.55
N GLU A 50 -2.96 -10.01 -6.27
CA GLU A 50 -2.94 -10.03 -7.74
C GLU A 50 -3.36 -8.67 -8.31
N GLU A 51 -4.33 -7.99 -7.67
CA GLU A 51 -4.71 -6.64 -8.08
C GLU A 51 -3.58 -5.62 -7.96
N LEU A 52 -2.72 -5.72 -6.94
CA LEU A 52 -1.57 -4.83 -6.84
C LEU A 52 -0.54 -5.10 -7.94
N ILE A 53 -0.38 -6.35 -8.35
CA ILE A 53 0.45 -6.74 -9.49
C ILE A 53 -0.13 -6.16 -10.78
N GLU A 54 -1.43 -6.35 -11.04
CA GLU A 54 -2.12 -5.76 -12.18
C GLU A 54 -2.06 -4.22 -12.18
N LEU A 55 -2.24 -3.60 -11.02
CA LEU A 55 -2.14 -2.15 -10.87
C LEU A 55 -0.74 -1.65 -11.26
N SER A 56 0.31 -2.37 -10.88
CA SER A 56 1.68 -2.00 -11.28
C SER A 56 1.84 -2.01 -12.81
N GLU A 57 1.26 -3.00 -13.48
CA GLU A 57 1.26 -3.11 -14.95
C GLU A 57 0.45 -1.99 -15.61
N ILE A 58 -0.74 -1.67 -15.08
CA ILE A 58 -1.57 -0.55 -15.55
C ILE A 58 -0.79 0.77 -15.43
N LEU A 59 -0.16 1.02 -14.28
CA LEU A 59 0.59 2.25 -14.06
C LEU A 59 1.82 2.35 -14.96
N SER A 60 2.54 1.24 -15.18
CA SER A 60 3.67 1.16 -16.13
C SER A 60 3.23 1.48 -17.55
N ARG A 61 2.10 0.92 -18.00
CA ARG A 61 1.61 1.12 -19.37
C ARG A 61 0.99 2.49 -19.62
N GLU A 62 0.30 3.06 -18.62
CA GLU A 62 -0.65 4.16 -18.83
C GLU A 62 -0.28 5.46 -18.11
N SER A 63 0.86 5.50 -17.40
CA SER A 63 1.29 6.68 -16.64
C SER A 63 2.80 6.86 -16.67
N GLU A 64 3.29 7.98 -16.14
CA GLU A 64 4.73 8.26 -15.98
C GLU A 64 5.16 8.18 -14.50
N VAL A 65 4.43 7.39 -13.70
CA VAL A 65 4.70 7.20 -12.27
C VAL A 65 6.14 6.72 -12.08
N LYS A 66 6.85 7.31 -11.12
CA LYS A 66 8.27 7.01 -10.91
C LYS A 66 8.49 5.99 -9.81
N GLU A 67 7.59 5.91 -8.85
CA GLU A 67 7.71 4.99 -7.72
C GLU A 67 6.34 4.44 -7.28
N ILE A 68 6.30 3.14 -6.98
CA ILE A 68 5.21 2.49 -6.25
C ILE A 68 5.75 2.07 -4.88
N MET A 69 5.10 2.53 -3.82
CA MET A 69 5.48 2.23 -2.44
C MET A 69 4.40 1.35 -1.79
N VAL A 70 4.74 0.10 -1.49
CA VAL A 70 3.82 -0.88 -0.89
C VAL A 70 4.01 -0.91 0.62
N HIS A 71 2.90 -0.83 1.35
CA HIS A 71 2.84 -0.81 2.80
C HIS A 71 2.07 -2.02 3.32
N HIS A 72 2.42 -2.51 4.50
CA HIS A 72 1.53 -3.40 5.25
C HIS A 72 0.25 -2.67 5.65
N LEU A 73 -0.87 -3.41 5.70
CA LEU A 73 -2.08 -2.97 6.38
C LEU A 73 -1.78 -2.73 7.86
N ILE A 74 -2.17 -1.55 8.35
CA ILE A 74 -2.19 -1.25 9.79
C ILE A 74 -3.63 -1.42 10.27
N VAL A 75 -3.82 -2.28 11.25
CA VAL A 75 -5.13 -2.61 11.81
C VAL A 75 -5.35 -1.75 13.05
N HIS A 76 -6.33 -0.88 12.98
CA HIS A 76 -6.79 -0.16 14.15
C HIS A 76 -7.69 -1.05 15.00
N ASN A 77 -7.45 -1.07 16.31
CA ASN A 77 -8.17 -1.96 17.24
C ASN A 77 -9.70 -1.82 17.14
N GLU A 78 -10.20 -0.60 16.93
CA GLU A 78 -11.63 -0.32 16.74
C GLU A 78 -12.22 -0.99 15.48
N ASN A 79 -11.40 -1.19 14.45
CA ASN A 79 -11.82 -1.78 13.18
C ASN A 79 -11.56 -3.29 13.12
N LYS A 80 -10.97 -3.90 14.15
CA LYS A 80 -10.52 -5.29 14.14
C LYS A 80 -11.65 -6.26 13.81
N ASN A 81 -12.79 -6.14 14.49
CA ASN A 81 -13.93 -7.04 14.29
C ASN A 81 -14.50 -6.98 12.86
N VAL A 82 -14.53 -5.78 12.27
CA VAL A 82 -15.01 -5.59 10.89
C VAL A 82 -14.00 -6.16 9.90
N LEU A 83 -12.71 -5.97 10.14
CA LEU A 83 -11.67 -6.49 9.25
C LEU A 83 -11.56 -8.02 9.35
N GLU A 84 -11.83 -8.62 10.51
CA GLU A 84 -11.75 -10.07 10.74
C GLU A 84 -12.86 -10.84 10.01
N SER A 85 -13.99 -10.18 9.76
CA SER A 85 -15.09 -10.79 8.99
C SER A 85 -14.86 -10.76 7.47
N ILE A 86 -13.88 -9.99 7.01
CA ILE A 86 -13.61 -9.76 5.58
C ILE A 86 -12.24 -10.34 5.17
N TYR A 87 -11.26 -10.36 6.08
CA TYR A 87 -9.86 -10.69 5.78
C TYR A 87 -9.21 -11.55 6.87
N ASP A 88 -8.15 -12.29 6.51
CA ASP A 88 -7.31 -12.98 7.49
C ASP A 88 -6.33 -11.99 8.15
N ILE A 89 -6.77 -11.35 9.24
CA ILE A 89 -5.92 -10.41 9.99
C ILE A 89 -4.66 -11.09 10.56
N LYS A 90 -4.67 -12.41 10.80
CA LYS A 90 -3.55 -13.10 11.44
C LYS A 90 -2.29 -13.17 10.57
N SER A 91 -2.44 -13.03 9.25
CA SER A 91 -1.32 -13.02 8.31
C SER A 91 -0.75 -11.62 8.04
N VAL A 92 -1.31 -10.57 8.63
CA VAL A 92 -0.81 -9.19 8.50
C VAL A 92 0.57 -9.06 9.13
N GLY A 93 1.42 -8.23 8.50
CA GLY A 93 2.75 -7.89 9.03
C GLY A 93 3.88 -8.84 8.62
N LYS A 94 3.59 -9.97 7.95
CA LYS A 94 4.63 -10.85 7.40
C LYS A 94 5.51 -10.09 6.42
N VAL A 95 6.80 -9.99 6.71
CA VAL A 95 7.75 -9.21 5.90
C VAL A 95 8.01 -9.90 4.56
N LYS A 96 8.20 -11.22 4.57
CA LYS A 96 8.42 -12.01 3.36
C LYS A 96 7.34 -11.80 2.31
N ASP A 97 6.07 -11.86 2.69
CA ASP A 97 4.95 -11.76 1.75
C ASP A 97 4.94 -10.40 1.05
N LEU A 98 5.22 -9.33 1.79
CA LEU A 98 5.36 -7.98 1.23
C LEU A 98 6.56 -7.89 0.27
N LEU A 99 7.72 -8.46 0.63
CA LEU A 99 8.91 -8.43 -0.21
C LEU A 99 8.73 -9.21 -1.51
N LEU A 100 8.11 -10.39 -1.45
CA LEU A 100 7.78 -11.20 -2.62
C LEU A 100 6.80 -10.47 -3.54
N LEU A 101 5.77 -9.82 -2.97
CA LEU A 101 4.84 -9.01 -3.73
C LEU A 101 5.55 -7.85 -4.45
N VAL A 102 6.42 -7.12 -3.75
CA VAL A 102 7.19 -6.00 -4.35
C VAL A 102 8.10 -6.48 -5.47
N ASP A 103 8.75 -7.63 -5.32
CA ASP A 103 9.58 -8.23 -6.38
C ASP A 103 8.74 -8.60 -7.61
N GLU A 104 7.58 -9.22 -7.41
CA GLU A 104 6.66 -9.58 -8.52
C GLU A 104 6.09 -8.35 -9.24
N MET A 105 5.65 -7.33 -8.50
CA MET A 105 5.21 -6.06 -9.05
C MET A 105 6.35 -5.39 -9.86
N GLY A 106 7.58 -5.40 -9.33
CA GLY A 106 8.75 -4.83 -10.02
C GLY A 106 9.06 -5.53 -11.34
N LYS A 107 8.85 -6.85 -11.43
CA LYS A 107 9.00 -7.61 -12.68
C LYS A 107 7.94 -7.24 -13.73
N LYS A 108 6.74 -6.84 -13.29
CA LYS A 108 5.63 -6.43 -14.18
C LYS A 108 5.70 -4.96 -14.60
N ALA A 109 6.35 -4.12 -13.80
CA ALA A 109 6.52 -2.70 -14.03
C ALA A 109 8.01 -2.30 -14.00
N PRO A 110 8.84 -2.76 -14.97
CA PRO A 110 10.30 -2.61 -14.91
C PRO A 110 10.80 -1.16 -15.02
N ASP A 111 9.97 -0.26 -15.53
CA ASP A 111 10.21 1.17 -15.68
C ASP A 111 9.83 1.99 -14.43
N ILE A 112 9.13 1.37 -13.47
CA ILE A 112 8.72 1.98 -12.21
C ILE A 112 9.54 1.39 -11.06
N LYS A 113 10.06 2.26 -10.19
CA LYS A 113 10.70 1.79 -8.96
C LYS A 113 9.63 1.25 -7.99
N VAL A 114 9.52 -0.06 -7.83
CA VAL A 114 8.65 -0.66 -6.81
C VAL A 114 9.44 -0.91 -5.53
N THR A 115 8.91 -0.45 -4.39
CA THR A 115 9.61 -0.55 -3.10
C THR A 115 8.65 -0.64 -1.92
N ILE A 116 9.20 -0.87 -0.73
CA ILE A 116 8.49 -0.77 0.55
C ILE A 116 8.81 0.55 1.24
N LYS A 117 8.13 0.85 2.35
CA LYS A 117 8.44 2.03 3.19
C LYS A 117 9.94 2.10 3.50
N GLY A 118 10.57 3.26 3.20
CA GLY A 118 12.02 3.42 3.29
C GLY A 118 12.62 3.11 4.67
N CYS A 119 11.95 3.49 5.76
CA CYS A 119 12.43 3.16 7.11
C CYS A 119 12.44 1.65 7.39
N LEU A 120 11.47 0.91 6.84
CA LEU A 120 11.44 -0.54 6.94
C LEU A 120 12.57 -1.14 6.11
N LEU A 121 12.75 -0.68 4.87
CA LEU A 121 13.82 -1.15 4.00
C LEU A 121 15.22 -0.99 4.62
N VAL A 122 15.47 0.15 5.28
CA VAL A 122 16.74 0.39 5.99
C VAL A 122 16.94 -0.61 7.13
N ASN A 123 15.89 -0.91 7.90
CA ASN A 123 15.96 -1.87 9.01
C ASN A 123 16.13 -3.32 8.56
N LEU A 124 15.62 -3.67 7.37
CA LEU A 124 15.72 -5.02 6.82
C LEU A 124 17.03 -5.25 6.03
N ARG A 125 17.75 -4.17 5.69
CA ARG A 125 18.96 -4.25 4.87
C ARG A 125 20.04 -5.09 5.58
N GLY A 126 20.51 -6.12 4.91
CA GLY A 126 21.57 -7.00 5.42
C GLY A 126 21.09 -8.16 6.28
N ILE A 127 19.78 -8.31 6.49
CA ILE A 127 19.19 -9.51 7.12
C ILE A 127 19.12 -10.63 6.08
N ASP A 128 19.49 -11.85 6.47
CA ASP A 128 19.39 -13.01 5.59
C ASP A 128 17.94 -13.44 5.32
N GLY A 129 17.73 -14.15 4.20
CA GLY A 129 16.39 -14.57 3.78
C GLY A 129 15.69 -15.52 4.74
N TYR A 130 16.44 -16.31 5.53
CA TYR A 130 15.88 -17.22 6.52
C TYR A 130 15.28 -16.45 7.69
N LEU A 131 16.01 -15.46 8.21
CA LEU A 131 15.52 -14.55 9.24
C LEU A 131 14.36 -13.69 8.73
N LEU A 132 14.43 -13.16 7.51
CA LEU A 132 13.32 -12.39 6.91
C LEU A 132 12.02 -13.19 6.83
N ASN A 133 12.09 -14.50 6.58
CA ASN A 133 10.94 -15.40 6.57
C ASN A 133 10.27 -15.56 7.94
N SER A 134 11.00 -15.30 9.03
CA SER A 134 10.50 -15.39 10.41
C SER A 134 10.07 -14.04 11.01
N ILE A 135 10.28 -12.92 10.31
CA ILE A 135 9.92 -11.60 10.81
C ILE A 135 8.45 -11.28 10.48
N THR A 136 7.70 -10.97 11.54
CA THR A 136 6.36 -10.40 11.48
C THR A 136 6.38 -9.07 12.21
N LEU A 137 5.96 -8.00 11.52
CA LEU A 137 5.81 -6.68 12.13
C LEU A 137 4.53 -6.63 12.95
N ASP A 138 4.58 -5.90 14.07
CA ASP A 138 3.37 -5.51 14.78
C ASP A 138 2.66 -4.41 13.97
N CYS A 139 1.54 -4.80 13.36
CA CYS A 139 0.70 -3.92 12.55
C CYS A 139 -0.56 -3.46 13.29
N PHE A 140 -0.67 -3.72 14.59
CA PHE A 140 -1.82 -3.30 15.38
C PHE A 140 -1.54 -1.96 16.03
N SER A 141 -2.51 -1.05 15.96
CA SER A 141 -2.36 0.30 16.54
C SER A 141 -3.68 0.79 17.10
N GLU A 142 -3.60 1.62 18.14
CA GLU A 142 -4.73 2.45 18.54
C GLU A 142 -5.00 3.52 17.46
N VAL A 143 -6.21 4.04 17.40
CA VAL A 143 -6.52 5.18 16.53
C VAL A 143 -5.81 6.41 17.11
N PRO A 144 -5.02 7.14 16.30
CA PRO A 144 -4.30 8.30 16.79
C PRO A 144 -5.29 9.38 17.23
N VAL A 145 -5.26 9.73 18.51
CA VAL A 145 -6.04 10.85 19.03
C VAL A 145 -5.37 12.16 18.64
N ILE A 146 -6.04 12.96 17.81
CA ILE A 146 -5.55 14.29 17.44
C ILE A 146 -5.67 15.21 18.65
N LYS A 147 -4.57 15.43 19.38
CA LYS A 147 -4.49 16.36 20.52
C LYS A 147 -4.31 17.83 20.10
N ARG A 148 -4.73 18.21 18.89
CA ARG A 148 -4.62 19.61 18.45
C ARG A 148 -5.66 20.44 19.20
N LYS A 149 -5.19 21.22 20.18
CA LYS A 149 -5.98 22.33 20.71
C LYS A 149 -5.98 23.43 19.65
N TYR A 150 -7.18 23.81 19.20
CA TYR A 150 -7.35 25.00 18.38
C TYR A 150 -6.98 26.21 19.23
N HIS A 151 -5.92 26.91 18.85
CA HIS A 151 -5.59 28.22 19.39
C HIS A 151 -5.97 29.25 18.31
N PRO A 152 -7.04 30.05 18.53
CA PRO A 152 -7.31 31.16 17.64
C PRO A 152 -6.11 32.12 17.67
N PHE A 153 -5.80 32.71 16.51
CA PHE A 153 -4.72 33.69 16.38
C PHE A 153 -5.09 35.08 16.96
N PHE A 154 -6.08 35.16 17.85
CA PHE A 154 -6.57 36.39 18.47
C PHE A 154 -6.89 36.15 19.94
#